data_AF-A0A2H9MVG0-F1
#
_entry.id   AF-A0A2H9MVG0-F1
#
_cell.length_a   1.000
_cell.length_b   1.000
_cell.length_c   1.000
_cell.angle_alpha   90.00
_cell.angle_beta   90.00
_cell.angle_gamma   90.00
#
_symmetry.space_group_name_H-M   'P 1'
#
loop_
_entity.id
_entity.type
_entity.pdbx_description
1 polymer ?
#
loop_
_entity_poly.entity_id
_entity_poly.type
_entity_poly.pdbx_seq_one_letter_code
_entity_poly.pdbx_strand_id
1 'polypeptide(L)'
;MSEFSINEKKILSDHFSNTDENVFAIITPRQVDRGALMSRYSRTDKSMRRIFLDEFLQNKNRGEEFYNRVLLEYGDDSVAELGEAQIAIEGLSNIAVKKIEDRRIGLSYLEKSSRYVAWNKKVNGEYRFYKDPELMKSRFADLYVDTCNFSFDIYSKNIDPMIKYIREKYPIEKYTFKDSKDGK
;
A
#
# COMPACT_ATOMS: atom_id res chain seq x y z
N MET A 1 7.32 -29.95 -30.35
CA MET A 1 6.24 -30.66 -29.61
C MET A 1 5.96 -29.86 -28.35
N SER A 2 4.70 -29.64 -27.98
CA SER A 2 4.40 -28.81 -26.80
C SER A 2 4.87 -29.50 -25.52
N GLU A 3 5.54 -28.77 -24.63
CA GLU A 3 6.05 -29.24 -23.33
C GLU A 3 4.95 -29.83 -22.43
N PHE A 4 3.69 -29.44 -22.66
CA PHE A 4 2.51 -29.84 -21.88
C PHE A 4 1.48 -30.57 -22.75
N SER A 5 0.83 -31.58 -22.18
CA SER A 5 -0.32 -32.27 -22.75
C SER A 5 -1.56 -31.37 -22.80
N ILE A 6 -2.56 -31.75 -23.59
CA ILE A 6 -3.82 -30.98 -23.72
C ILE A 6 -4.51 -30.80 -22.35
N ASN A 7 -4.52 -31.85 -21.53
CA ASN A 7 -5.12 -31.80 -20.20
C ASN A 7 -4.34 -30.88 -19.26
N GLU A 8 -3.01 -30.93 -19.27
CA GLU A 8 -2.16 -30.04 -18.48
C GLU A 8 -2.33 -28.58 -18.92
N LYS A 9 -2.39 -28.31 -20.24
CA LYS A 9 -2.64 -26.96 -20.75
C LYS A 9 -3.97 -26.40 -20.26
N LYS A 10 -5.03 -27.21 -20.26
CA LYS A 10 -6.35 -26.80 -19.73
C LYS A 10 -6.30 -26.43 -18.25
N ILE A 11 -5.50 -27.14 -17.45
CA ILE A 11 -5.33 -26.80 -16.04
C ILE A 11 -4.48 -25.53 -15.90
N LEU A 12 -3.39 -25.43 -16.65
CA LEU A 12 -2.49 -24.28 -16.61
C LEU A 12 -3.16 -22.98 -17.05
N SER A 13 -4.15 -23.01 -17.95
CA SER A 13 -4.86 -21.79 -18.40
C SER A 13 -5.65 -21.11 -17.28
N ASP A 14 -6.01 -21.82 -16.22
CA ASP A 14 -6.71 -21.25 -15.07
C ASP A 14 -5.74 -20.62 -14.04
N HIS A 15 -4.44 -20.84 -14.22
CA HIS A 15 -3.38 -20.51 -13.25
C HIS A 15 -2.28 -19.61 -13.83
N PHE A 16 -2.16 -19.55 -15.15
CA PHE A 16 -1.21 -18.71 -15.87
C PHE A 16 -1.90 -18.01 -17.04
N SER A 17 -1.47 -16.78 -17.38
CA SER A 17 -2.09 -15.99 -18.45
C SER A 17 -1.98 -16.61 -19.86
N ASN A 18 -1.03 -17.53 -20.06
CA ASN A 18 -0.90 -18.40 -21.24
C ASN A 18 -0.12 -19.66 -20.85
N THR A 19 -0.08 -20.66 -21.74
CA THR A 19 0.44 -22.01 -21.42
C THR A 19 1.70 -22.42 -22.18
N ASP A 20 2.09 -21.65 -23.19
CA ASP A 20 3.09 -22.03 -24.18
C ASP A 20 4.00 -20.87 -24.62
N GLU A 21 3.76 -19.65 -24.13
CA GLU A 21 4.66 -18.53 -24.34
C GLU A 21 5.65 -18.40 -23.17
N ASN A 22 6.80 -17.81 -23.48
CA ASN A 22 7.89 -17.57 -22.53
C ASN A 22 7.57 -16.45 -21.53
N VAL A 23 6.61 -15.56 -21.85
CA VAL A 23 6.21 -14.43 -21.00
C VAL A 23 4.81 -14.69 -20.49
N PHE A 24 4.60 -14.69 -19.17
CA PHE A 24 3.31 -15.01 -18.57
C PHE A 24 3.17 -14.44 -17.15
N ALA A 25 1.93 -14.24 -16.71
CA ALA A 25 1.59 -13.90 -15.33
C ALA A 25 1.13 -15.13 -14.55
N ILE A 26 1.51 -15.24 -13.27
CA ILE A 26 0.94 -16.23 -12.34
C ILE A 26 -0.39 -15.65 -11.83
N ILE A 27 -1.49 -16.17 -12.35
CA ILE A 27 -2.85 -15.75 -11.97
C ILE A 27 -3.52 -16.73 -11.03
N THR A 28 -2.82 -17.81 -10.63
CA THR A 28 -3.26 -18.78 -9.62
C THR A 28 -4.02 -18.10 -8.50
N PRO A 29 -5.29 -18.44 -8.22
CA PRO A 29 -6.09 -17.68 -7.27
C PRO A 29 -5.48 -17.54 -5.88
N ARG A 30 -4.68 -18.53 -5.46
CA ARG A 30 -4.00 -18.54 -4.17
C ARG A 30 -2.70 -17.76 -4.23
N GLN A 31 -2.68 -16.57 -3.62
CA GLN A 31 -1.50 -15.70 -3.55
C GLN A 31 -0.29 -16.38 -2.90
N VAL A 32 -0.52 -17.19 -1.85
CA VAL A 32 0.53 -18.00 -1.19
C VAL A 32 1.20 -18.94 -2.18
N ASP A 33 0.43 -19.58 -3.05
CA ASP A 33 1.01 -20.46 -4.06
C ASP A 33 1.82 -19.66 -5.08
N ARG A 34 1.51 -18.37 -5.34
CA ARG A 34 2.32 -17.53 -6.24
C ARG A 34 3.71 -17.28 -5.67
N GLY A 35 3.79 -16.74 -4.46
CA GLY A 35 5.07 -16.40 -3.84
C GLY A 35 5.92 -17.63 -3.53
N ALA A 36 5.30 -18.71 -3.05
CA ALA A 36 6.00 -19.98 -2.81
C ALA A 36 6.47 -20.63 -4.11
N LEU A 37 5.66 -20.59 -5.17
CA LEU A 37 6.05 -21.12 -6.48
C LEU A 37 7.23 -20.35 -7.07
N MET A 38 7.23 -19.02 -6.96
CA MET A 38 8.34 -18.18 -7.39
C MET A 38 9.62 -18.48 -6.62
N SER A 39 9.53 -18.63 -5.30
CA SER A 39 10.67 -18.99 -4.46
C SER A 39 11.15 -20.43 -4.70
N ARG A 40 10.25 -21.37 -4.98
CA ARG A 40 10.62 -22.74 -5.35
C ARG A 40 11.30 -22.79 -6.72
N TYR A 41 10.83 -22.01 -7.67
CA TYR A 41 11.36 -21.90 -9.03
C TYR A 41 12.80 -21.41 -9.07
N SER A 42 13.19 -20.47 -8.21
CA SER A 42 14.58 -19.99 -8.16
C SER A 42 15.61 -21.04 -7.75
N ARG A 43 15.16 -22.22 -7.31
CA ARG A 43 15.99 -23.30 -6.74
C ARG A 43 15.89 -24.61 -7.55
N THR A 44 15.55 -24.55 -8.84
CA THR A 44 15.48 -25.72 -9.75
C THR A 44 15.69 -25.32 -11.20
N ASP A 45 16.06 -26.29 -12.03
CA ASP A 45 16.18 -26.23 -13.49
C ASP A 45 14.86 -26.44 -14.24
N LYS A 46 13.76 -26.77 -13.53
CA LYS A 46 12.42 -26.96 -14.10
C LYS A 46 11.73 -25.64 -14.42
N SER A 47 10.84 -25.64 -15.42
CA SER A 47 9.96 -24.51 -15.71
C SER A 47 8.92 -24.31 -14.59
N MET A 48 8.52 -23.05 -14.34
CA MET A 48 7.59 -22.71 -13.28
C MET A 48 6.22 -23.42 -13.42
N ARG A 49 5.72 -23.57 -14.65
CA ARG A 49 4.47 -24.31 -14.94
C ARG A 49 4.62 -25.80 -14.63
N ARG A 50 5.79 -26.38 -14.92
CA ARG A 50 6.09 -27.78 -14.59
C ARG A 50 6.16 -28.00 -13.08
N ILE A 51 6.82 -27.10 -12.33
CA ILE A 51 6.83 -27.12 -10.86
C ILE A 51 5.40 -27.01 -10.31
N PHE A 52 4.58 -26.12 -10.87
CA PHE A 52 3.20 -25.97 -10.43
C PHE A 52 2.41 -27.28 -10.60
N LEU A 53 2.47 -27.91 -11.77
CA LEU A 53 1.78 -29.18 -12.02
C LEU A 53 2.29 -30.34 -11.16
N ASP A 54 3.61 -30.45 -11.03
CA ASP A 54 4.26 -31.58 -10.35
C ASP A 54 4.17 -31.47 -8.82
N GLU A 55 4.26 -30.25 -8.28
CA GLU A 55 4.38 -30.02 -6.82
C GLU A 55 3.13 -29.33 -6.23
N PHE A 56 2.67 -28.23 -6.82
CA PHE A 56 1.62 -27.38 -6.21
C PHE A 56 0.19 -27.85 -6.50
N LEU A 57 -0.04 -28.42 -7.68
CA LEU A 57 -1.33 -28.98 -8.04
C LEU A 57 -1.60 -30.31 -7.32
N GLN A 58 -0.55 -31.14 -7.18
CA GLN A 58 -0.66 -32.45 -6.52
C GLN A 58 -0.85 -32.31 -5.00
N ASN A 59 -0.23 -31.28 -4.42
CA ASN A 59 -0.38 -30.97 -3.01
C ASN A 59 -0.87 -29.54 -2.82
N LYS A 60 -2.15 -29.39 -2.50
CA LYS A 60 -2.76 -28.09 -2.20
C LYS A 60 -2.09 -27.37 -1.03
N ASN A 61 -1.38 -28.07 -0.15
CA ASN A 61 -0.70 -27.44 0.98
C ASN A 61 0.75 -27.05 0.66
N ARG A 62 1.20 -27.29 -0.58
CA ARG A 62 2.61 -27.12 -0.96
C ARG A 62 3.15 -25.71 -0.74
N GLY A 63 2.37 -24.68 -1.09
CA GLY A 63 2.79 -23.29 -0.88
C GLY A 63 2.98 -22.97 0.61
N GLU A 64 2.07 -23.45 1.45
CA GLU A 64 2.11 -23.25 2.90
C GLU A 64 3.27 -24.02 3.56
N GLU A 65 3.45 -25.30 3.20
CA GLU A 65 4.59 -26.11 3.65
C GLU A 65 5.94 -25.47 3.28
N PHE A 66 6.01 -24.87 2.08
CA PHE A 66 7.21 -24.20 1.59
C PHE A 66 7.50 -22.91 2.37
N TYR A 67 6.49 -22.07 2.60
CA TYR A 67 6.63 -20.85 3.42
C TYR A 67 7.03 -21.15 4.86
N ASN A 68 6.42 -22.16 5.48
CA ASN A 68 6.75 -22.57 6.85
C ASN A 68 8.22 -22.97 6.98
N ARG A 69 8.75 -23.74 6.03
CA ARG A 69 10.16 -24.12 6.03
C ARG A 69 11.09 -22.93 5.77
N VAL A 70 10.76 -22.07 4.80
CA VAL A 70 11.68 -21.03 4.31
C VAL A 70 11.70 -19.77 5.18
N LEU A 71 10.54 -19.36 5.75
CA LEU A 71 10.48 -18.22 6.66
C LEU A 71 10.90 -18.58 8.09
N LEU A 72 10.47 -19.72 8.63
CA LEU A 72 10.72 -20.05 10.05
C LEU A 72 12.11 -20.66 10.27
N GLU A 73 12.64 -21.46 9.34
CA GLU A 73 13.92 -22.16 9.55
C GLU A 73 15.12 -21.40 9.00
N TYR A 74 14.95 -20.61 7.93
CA TYR A 74 16.05 -19.93 7.23
C TYR A 74 16.03 -18.40 7.33
N GLY A 75 14.94 -17.79 7.83
CA GLY A 75 14.83 -16.33 8.01
C GLY A 75 14.85 -15.53 6.71
N ASP A 76 14.36 -16.13 5.62
CA ASP A 76 14.43 -15.55 4.28
C ASP A 76 13.28 -14.55 4.05
N ASP A 77 13.40 -13.37 4.66
CA ASP A 77 12.40 -12.27 4.61
C ASP A 77 12.02 -11.88 3.17
N SER A 78 12.89 -12.13 2.19
CA SER A 78 12.64 -11.88 0.76
C SER A 78 11.48 -12.70 0.18
N VAL A 79 11.12 -13.81 0.80
CA VAL A 79 10.00 -14.66 0.39
C VAL A 79 8.68 -14.15 0.96
N ALA A 80 8.71 -13.48 2.12
CA ALA A 80 7.53 -12.87 2.75
C ALA A 80 6.99 -11.67 1.93
N GLU A 81 7.87 -10.89 1.30
CA GLU A 81 7.52 -9.74 0.45
C GLU A 81 6.82 -10.13 -0.87
N LEU A 82 6.96 -11.38 -1.31
CA LEU A 82 6.31 -11.85 -2.55
C LEU A 82 4.78 -12.04 -2.39
N GLY A 83 4.26 -11.82 -1.19
CA GLY A 83 2.83 -11.75 -0.87
C GLY A 83 2.38 -10.33 -0.50
N GLU A 84 2.51 -9.36 -1.41
CA GLU A 84 2.09 -7.97 -1.19
C GLU A 84 0.75 -7.64 -1.88
N ALA A 85 -0.05 -6.79 -1.22
CA ALA A 85 -1.24 -6.17 -1.80
C ALA A 85 -1.25 -4.67 -1.49
N GLN A 86 -1.35 -3.82 -2.50
CA GLN A 86 -1.46 -2.38 -2.34
C GLN A 86 -2.93 -1.95 -2.31
N ILE A 87 -3.28 -1.11 -1.34
CA ILE A 87 -4.64 -0.61 -1.16
C ILE A 87 -4.56 0.91 -1.03
N ALA A 88 -5.25 1.62 -1.92
CA ALA A 88 -5.44 3.07 -1.84
C ALA A 88 -6.82 3.36 -1.23
N ILE A 89 -6.86 4.23 -0.22
CA ILE A 89 -8.11 4.62 0.45
C ILE A 89 -8.16 6.13 0.53
N GLU A 90 -9.24 6.73 0.00
CA GLU A 90 -9.45 8.17 -0.02
C GLU A 90 -10.78 8.55 0.66
N GLY A 91 -10.91 9.83 1.04
CA GLY A 91 -12.15 10.33 1.64
C GLY A 91 -12.34 9.94 3.12
N LEU A 92 -11.27 9.53 3.80
CA LEU A 92 -11.30 9.20 5.22
C LEU A 92 -11.11 10.44 6.10
N SER A 93 -11.67 10.38 7.31
CA SER A 93 -11.37 11.34 8.37
C SER A 93 -10.00 11.03 8.98
N ASN A 94 -9.32 12.05 9.55
CA ASN A 94 -8.04 11.84 10.23
C ASN A 94 -8.14 10.80 11.35
N ILE A 95 -9.27 10.75 12.06
CA ILE A 95 -9.51 9.75 13.11
C ILE A 95 -9.53 8.33 12.52
N ALA A 96 -10.19 8.14 11.38
CA ALA A 96 -10.22 6.86 10.69
C ALA A 96 -8.83 6.47 10.16
N VAL A 97 -8.06 7.42 9.61
CA VAL A 97 -6.69 7.19 9.15
C VAL A 97 -5.81 6.72 10.29
N LYS A 98 -5.81 7.39 11.45
CA LYS A 98 -4.99 6.96 12.59
C LYS A 98 -5.37 5.57 13.08
N LYS A 99 -6.66 5.24 13.05
CA LYS A 99 -7.11 3.88 13.38
C LYS A 99 -6.57 2.81 12.43
N ILE A 100 -6.38 3.13 11.15
CA ILE A 100 -5.78 2.25 10.14
C ILE A 100 -4.27 2.15 10.36
N GLU A 101 -3.58 3.28 10.52
CA GLU A 101 -2.11 3.35 10.63
C GLU A 101 -1.56 2.76 11.93
N ASP A 102 -2.38 2.70 12.99
CA ASP A 102 -2.01 2.02 14.24
C ASP A 102 -1.72 0.51 14.04
N ARG A 103 -2.02 -0.08 12.86
CA ARG A 103 -1.84 -1.52 12.56
C ARG A 103 -0.50 -1.84 11.91
N ARG A 104 0.58 -1.64 12.66
CA ARG A 104 2.00 -1.64 12.23
C ARG A 104 2.62 -2.92 11.62
N ILE A 105 1.90 -4.04 11.51
CA ILE A 105 2.50 -5.32 11.07
C ILE A 105 2.09 -5.63 9.64
N GLY A 106 3.07 -5.84 8.75
CA GLY A 106 2.85 -6.24 7.36
C GLY A 106 2.26 -5.15 6.46
N LEU A 107 2.22 -3.91 6.94
CA LEU A 107 1.69 -2.75 6.23
C LEU A 107 2.68 -1.59 6.31
N SER A 108 2.89 -0.97 5.16
CA SER A 108 3.69 0.25 5.02
C SER A 108 2.77 1.39 4.64
N TYR A 109 2.58 2.33 5.56
CA TYR A 109 1.64 3.45 5.38
C TYR A 109 2.29 4.63 4.69
N LEU A 110 1.50 5.28 3.84
CA LEU A 110 1.84 6.57 3.24
C LEU A 110 0.61 7.49 3.29
N GLU A 111 0.65 8.47 4.18
CA GLU A 111 -0.41 9.48 4.36
C GLU A 111 -0.06 10.81 3.69
N LYS A 112 -1.06 11.52 3.15
CA LYS A 112 -0.92 12.92 2.72
C LYS A 112 -0.60 13.81 3.92
N SER A 113 0.63 14.29 4.00
CA SER A 113 1.10 15.11 5.11
C SER A 113 0.54 16.54 5.09
N SER A 114 -0.08 16.95 6.21
CA SER A 114 -0.52 18.34 6.45
C SER A 114 0.63 19.35 6.59
N ARG A 115 1.88 18.88 6.71
CA ARG A 115 3.07 19.75 6.72
C ARG A 115 3.43 20.28 5.34
N TYR A 116 3.09 19.53 4.30
CA TYR A 116 3.43 19.86 2.90
C TYR A 116 2.22 20.29 2.09
N VAL A 117 1.03 19.80 2.44
CA VAL A 117 -0.21 20.08 1.71
C VAL A 117 -1.15 20.87 2.60
N ALA A 118 -1.55 22.06 2.13
CA ALA A 118 -2.58 22.84 2.77
C ALA A 118 -3.97 22.28 2.46
N TRP A 119 -4.80 22.13 3.50
CA TRP A 119 -6.15 21.56 3.40
C TRP A 119 -7.25 22.64 3.31
N ASN A 120 -6.88 23.84 2.87
CA ASN A 120 -7.74 25.03 2.79
C ASN A 120 -8.58 25.12 1.50
N LYS A 121 -8.59 24.09 0.65
CA LYS A 121 -9.37 24.08 -0.59
C LYS A 121 -10.78 23.55 -0.35
N LYS A 122 -11.78 24.30 -0.80
CA LYS A 122 -13.17 23.86 -0.84
C LYS A 122 -13.43 22.94 -2.03
N VAL A 123 -14.31 21.97 -1.87
CA VAL A 123 -14.81 21.09 -2.93
C VAL A 123 -16.32 21.19 -2.94
N ASN A 124 -16.88 21.49 -4.11
CA ASN A 124 -18.31 21.80 -4.27
C ASN A 124 -18.80 22.89 -3.31
N GLY A 125 -17.95 23.90 -3.05
CA GLY A 125 -18.27 25.02 -2.15
C GLY A 125 -18.11 24.73 -0.65
N GLU A 126 -17.75 23.50 -0.25
CA GLU A 126 -17.60 23.13 1.17
C GLU A 126 -16.16 22.76 1.55
N TYR A 127 -15.76 23.03 2.79
CA TYR A 127 -14.53 22.47 3.35
C TYR A 127 -14.69 20.98 3.64
N ARG A 128 -13.58 20.23 3.57
CA ARG A 128 -13.58 18.80 3.83
C ARG A 128 -13.39 18.53 5.33
N PHE A 129 -14.47 18.20 6.01
CA PHE A 129 -14.47 17.58 7.33
C PHE A 129 -15.59 16.55 7.43
N TYR A 130 -15.45 15.61 8.37
CA TYR A 130 -16.39 14.51 8.52
C TYR A 130 -17.68 14.98 9.21
N LYS A 131 -18.83 14.78 8.58
CA LYS A 131 -20.15 15.10 9.15
C LYS A 131 -20.77 13.81 9.69
N ASP A 132 -20.61 13.56 10.99
CA ASP A 132 -21.15 12.36 11.64
C ASP A 132 -22.70 12.31 11.56
N PRO A 133 -23.32 11.21 11.09
CA PRO A 133 -24.77 11.17 10.88
C PRO A 133 -25.62 11.34 12.15
N GLU A 134 -25.15 10.91 13.32
CA GLU A 134 -25.87 11.07 14.58
C GLU A 134 -25.77 12.51 15.07
N LEU A 135 -24.57 13.09 14.99
CA LEU A 135 -24.33 14.49 15.29
C LEU A 135 -25.15 15.41 14.39
N MET A 136 -25.25 15.11 13.09
CA MET A 136 -26.01 15.91 12.12
C MET A 136 -27.53 15.85 12.34
N LYS A 137 -28.03 14.83 13.05
CA LYS A 137 -29.44 14.74 13.47
C LYS A 137 -29.68 15.37 14.83
N SER A 138 -28.62 15.67 15.57
CA SER A 138 -28.69 16.26 16.89
C SER A 138 -28.89 17.77 16.83
N ARG A 139 -29.28 18.36 17.97
CA ARG A 139 -29.32 19.82 18.16
C ARG A 139 -27.98 20.54 18.00
N PHE A 140 -26.87 19.81 17.88
CA PHE A 140 -25.53 20.38 17.78
C PHE A 140 -25.00 20.44 16.33
N ALA A 141 -25.80 20.02 15.35
CA ALA A 141 -25.38 19.94 13.95
C ALA A 141 -24.85 21.28 13.41
N ASP A 142 -25.64 22.35 13.53
CA ASP A 142 -25.28 23.68 13.04
C ASP A 142 -24.03 24.21 13.76
N LEU A 143 -24.00 24.08 15.10
CA LEU A 143 -22.85 24.51 15.90
C LEU A 143 -21.57 23.80 15.46
N TYR A 144 -21.63 22.50 15.18
CA TYR A 144 -20.48 21.73 14.70
C TYR A 144 -20.01 22.23 13.33
N VAL A 145 -20.93 22.38 12.38
CA VAL A 145 -20.63 22.83 11.02
C VAL A 145 -20.02 24.24 11.03
N ASP A 146 -20.62 25.16 11.77
CA ASP A 146 -20.16 26.55 11.88
C ASP A 146 -18.77 26.62 12.52
N THR A 147 -18.54 25.84 13.58
CA THR A 147 -17.23 25.80 14.26
C THR A 147 -16.13 25.24 13.36
N CYS A 148 -16.42 24.17 12.63
CA CYS A 148 -15.47 23.60 11.67
C CYS A 148 -15.19 24.57 10.52
N ASN A 149 -16.22 25.17 9.92
CA ASN A 149 -16.06 26.18 8.88
C ASN A 149 -15.24 27.37 9.36
N PHE A 150 -15.53 27.90 10.55
CA PHE A 150 -14.77 28.98 11.16
C PHE A 150 -13.29 28.61 11.31
N SER A 151 -13.00 27.41 11.82
CA SER A 151 -11.63 26.93 11.97
C SER A 151 -10.89 26.83 10.63
N PHE A 152 -11.54 26.34 9.58
CA PHE A 152 -10.98 26.31 8.22
C PHE A 152 -10.79 27.70 7.64
N ASP A 153 -11.73 28.63 7.82
CA ASP A 153 -11.61 30.00 7.34
C ASP A 153 -10.42 30.71 8.01
N ILE A 154 -10.26 30.55 9.33
CA ILE A 154 -9.13 31.10 10.07
C ILE A 154 -7.82 30.47 9.60
N TYR A 155 -7.75 29.15 9.45
CA TYR A 155 -6.58 28.47 8.90
C TYR A 155 -6.23 28.99 7.49
N SER A 156 -7.23 29.09 6.61
CA SER A 156 -7.09 29.56 5.23
C SER A 156 -6.56 30.98 5.15
N LYS A 157 -7.03 31.87 6.03
CA LYS A 157 -6.59 33.27 6.09
C LYS A 157 -5.15 33.42 6.58
N ASN A 158 -4.70 32.53 7.48
CA ASN A 158 -3.43 32.71 8.19
C ASN A 158 -2.26 31.91 7.60
N ILE A 159 -2.51 30.85 6.84
CA ILE A 159 -1.43 29.95 6.37
C ILE A 159 -0.40 30.66 5.50
N ASP A 160 -0.81 31.43 4.50
CA ASP A 160 0.11 32.11 3.59
C ASP A 160 0.86 33.26 4.27
N PRO A 161 0.22 34.16 5.04
CA PRO A 161 0.93 35.18 5.82
C PRO A 161 1.94 34.57 6.80
N MET A 162 1.59 33.48 7.47
CA MET A 162 2.48 32.79 8.41
C MET A 162 3.70 32.22 7.70
N ILE A 163 3.51 31.54 6.57
CA ILE A 163 4.63 31.01 5.77
C ILE A 163 5.55 32.15 5.33
N LYS A 164 4.97 33.26 4.86
CA LYS A 164 5.74 34.45 4.47
C LYS A 164 6.56 35.00 5.64
N TYR A 165 5.93 35.21 6.79
CA TYR A 165 6.60 35.70 8.00
C TYR A 165 7.76 34.78 8.44
N ILE A 166 7.54 33.46 8.45
CA ILE A 166 8.57 32.49 8.82
C ILE A 166 9.75 32.58 7.85
N ARG A 167 9.51 32.67 6.54
CA ARG A 167 10.57 32.80 5.52
C ARG A 167 11.39 34.08 5.69
N GLU A 168 10.73 35.20 6.00
CA GLU A 168 11.40 36.48 6.23
C GLU A 168 12.24 36.47 7.53
N LYS A 169 11.71 35.87 8.59
CA LYS A 169 12.37 35.81 9.90
C LYS A 169 13.52 34.81 9.93
N TYR A 170 13.31 33.67 9.28
CA TYR A 170 14.20 32.51 9.27
C TYR A 170 14.58 32.13 7.82
N PRO A 171 15.30 33.03 7.11
CA PRO A 171 15.74 32.76 5.75
C PRO A 171 16.73 31.59 5.73
N ILE A 172 16.65 30.76 4.69
CA ILE A 172 17.43 29.51 4.59
C ILE A 172 18.94 29.76 4.60
N GLU A 173 19.37 30.91 4.09
CA GLU A 173 20.76 31.37 4.02
C GLU A 173 21.37 31.61 5.41
N LYS A 174 20.55 31.80 6.45
CA LYS A 174 21.02 31.91 7.84
C LYS A 174 21.23 30.57 8.52
N TYR A 175 20.88 29.47 7.88
CA TYR A 175 21.09 28.12 8.40
C TYR A 175 22.29 27.49 7.71
N THR A 176 23.24 27.01 8.51
CA THR A 176 24.32 26.18 8.03
C THR A 176 23.89 24.74 8.10
N PHE A 177 23.85 24.06 6.96
CA PHE A 177 23.61 22.63 6.88
C PHE A 177 24.96 21.94 6.66
N LYS A 178 25.17 20.80 7.30
CA LYS A 178 26.36 19.98 7.03
C LYS A 178 26.28 19.45 5.61
N ASP A 179 27.31 19.73 4.81
CA ASP A 179 27.42 19.13 3.48
C ASP A 179 28.07 17.75 3.63
N SER A 180 27.34 16.71 3.22
CA SER A 180 27.82 15.32 3.23
C SER A 180 29.05 15.10 2.36
N LYS A 181 29.38 16.03 1.45
CA LYS A 181 30.54 15.94 0.55
C LYS A 181 31.81 16.57 1.14
N ASP A 182 31.67 17.58 1.99
CA ASP A 182 32.80 18.41 2.42
C ASP A 182 33.20 18.18 3.88
N GLY A 183 32.43 17.38 4.63
CA GLY A 183 32.76 16.96 6.00
C GLY A 183 32.75 18.08 7.05
N LYS A 184 32.24 19.26 6.69
CA LYS A 184 31.97 20.38 7.59
C LYS A 184 30.48 20.61 7.75
#